data_AF-A0A2W6CCY2-F1
#
_entry.id   AF-A0A2W6CCY2-F1
#
_cell.length_a   1.000
_cell.length_b   1.000
_cell.length_c   1.000
_cell.angle_alpha   90.00
_cell.angle_beta   90.00
_cell.angle_gamma   90.00
#
_symmetry.space_group_name_H-M   'P 1'
#
loop_
_entity.id
_entity.type
_entity.pdbx_description
1 polymer ?
#
loop_
_entity_poly.entity_id
_entity_poly.type
_entity_poly.pdbx_seq_one_letter_code
_entity_poly.pdbx_strand_id
1 'polypeptide(L)'
;MAQPVSNSPVSNSESAAFDLAGPIDRAIDEAEHGKVIYLHRRQQQKVAVMPAELAHEALAALEDANDVATMAAADGEPRRPFEDVARELGV
;
A
#
# COMPACT_ATOMS: atom_id res chain seq x y z
N MET A 1 -33.23 3.39 -38.02
CA MET A 1 -33.17 4.69 -37.31
C MET A 1 -32.95 4.38 -35.83
N ALA A 2 -31.76 4.66 -35.29
CA ALA A 2 -31.40 4.33 -33.91
C ALA A 2 -31.62 5.55 -33.00
N GLN A 3 -32.35 5.38 -31.89
CA GLN A 3 -32.57 6.42 -30.89
C GLN A 3 -31.40 6.46 -29.89
N PRO A 4 -30.92 7.64 -29.45
CA PRO A 4 -29.92 7.73 -28.40
C PRO A 4 -30.59 7.59 -27.03
N VAL A 5 -30.17 6.58 -26.25
CA VAL A 5 -30.55 6.46 -24.83
C VAL A 5 -29.77 7.48 -24.01
N SER A 6 -30.46 8.50 -23.51
CA SER A 6 -29.95 9.48 -22.56
C SER A 6 -29.63 8.79 -21.24
N ASN A 7 -28.36 8.51 -21.00
CA ASN A 7 -27.88 7.94 -19.75
C ASN A 7 -27.60 9.10 -18.77
N SER A 8 -28.67 9.68 -18.21
CA SER A 8 -28.52 10.69 -17.16
C SER A 8 -28.06 10.03 -15.86
N PRO A 9 -27.02 10.55 -15.18
CA PRO A 9 -26.56 9.98 -13.92
C PRO A 9 -27.62 10.17 -12.84
N VAL A 10 -28.03 9.07 -12.20
CA VAL A 10 -28.97 9.11 -11.06
C VAL A 10 -28.27 9.81 -9.90
N SER A 11 -28.72 11.02 -9.57
CA SER A 11 -28.21 11.79 -8.44
C SER A 11 -29.05 11.50 -7.20
N ASN A 12 -28.62 10.54 -6.38
CA ASN A 12 -29.20 10.32 -5.06
C ASN A 12 -28.68 11.39 -4.09
N SER A 13 -29.46 12.45 -3.95
CA SER A 13 -29.28 13.56 -3.03
C SER A 13 -29.85 13.19 -1.65
N GLU A 14 -29.29 12.19 -0.98
CA GLU A 14 -29.61 11.95 0.43
C GLU A 14 -28.37 11.47 1.20
N SER A 15 -28.22 12.04 2.39
CA SER A 15 -27.06 11.96 3.25
C SER A 15 -26.83 10.54 3.78
N ALA A 16 -26.06 9.71 3.07
CA ALA A 16 -25.64 8.41 3.59
C ALA A 16 -24.17 8.47 4.05
N ALA A 17 -23.99 8.45 5.37
CA ALA A 17 -22.77 7.96 5.99
C ALA A 17 -22.34 6.67 5.29
N PHE A 18 -21.05 6.56 4.92
CA PHE A 18 -20.38 5.36 4.39
C PHE A 18 -21.25 4.09 4.35
N ASP A 19 -22.08 3.90 3.32
CA ASP A 19 -22.78 2.63 3.10
C ASP A 19 -21.83 1.69 2.36
N LEU A 20 -20.76 1.32 3.07
CA LEU A 20 -19.69 0.45 2.58
C LEU A 20 -19.80 -0.98 3.11
N ALA A 21 -20.79 -1.31 3.93
CA ALA A 21 -20.88 -2.64 4.55
C ALA A 21 -20.85 -3.76 3.50
N GLY A 22 -21.75 -3.71 2.50
CA GLY A 22 -21.76 -4.71 1.42
C GLY A 22 -20.49 -4.73 0.54
N PRO A 23 -19.99 -3.58 0.05
CA PRO A 23 -18.77 -3.53 -0.74
C PRO A 23 -17.48 -3.92 0.00
N ILE A 24 -17.41 -3.70 1.32
CA ILE A 24 -16.25 -4.07 2.15
C ILE A 24 -16.23 -5.57 2.39
N ASP A 25 -17.35 -6.19 2.78
CA ASP A 25 -17.40 -7.63 3.05
C ASP A 25 -16.94 -8.42 1.83
N ARG A 26 -17.44 -8.05 0.64
CA ARG A 26 -16.97 -8.65 -0.62
C ARG A 26 -15.48 -8.38 -0.90
N ALA A 27 -14.97 -7.20 -0.56
CA ALA A 27 -13.56 -6.89 -0.76
C ALA A 27 -12.66 -7.68 0.20
N ILE A 28 -13.13 -7.95 1.42
CA ILE A 28 -12.45 -8.83 2.39
C ILE A 28 -12.46 -10.26 1.86
N ASP A 29 -13.61 -10.79 1.46
CA ASP A 29 -13.72 -12.14 0.88
C ASP A 29 -12.80 -12.31 -0.34
N GLU A 30 -12.80 -11.34 -1.26
CA GLU A 30 -11.91 -11.40 -2.42
C GLU A 30 -10.43 -11.26 -2.04
N ALA A 31 -10.12 -10.48 -0.99
CA ALA A 31 -8.77 -10.35 -0.46
C ALA A 31 -8.28 -11.64 0.19
N GLU A 32 -9.11 -12.38 0.94
CA GLU A 32 -8.75 -13.69 1.52
C GLU A 32 -8.24 -14.69 0.47
N HIS A 33 -8.66 -14.54 -0.79
CA HIS A 33 -8.19 -15.35 -1.92
C HIS A 33 -6.91 -14.80 -2.59
N GLY A 34 -6.16 -13.94 -1.90
CA GLY A 34 -4.87 -13.41 -2.34
C GLY A 34 -4.95 -12.22 -3.30
N LYS A 35 -6.12 -11.57 -3.42
CA LYS A 35 -6.26 -10.37 -4.28
C LYS A 35 -6.04 -9.09 -3.47
N VAL A 36 -5.57 -8.05 -4.16
CA VAL A 36 -5.52 -6.69 -3.61
C VAL A 36 -6.64 -5.88 -4.23
N ILE A 37 -7.55 -5.39 -3.39
CA ILE A 37 -8.73 -4.62 -3.81
C ILE A 37 -8.55 -3.16 -3.42
N TYR A 38 -8.78 -2.24 -4.35
CA TYR A 38 -8.70 -0.80 -4.10
C TYR A 38 -10.10 -0.19 -4.01
N LEU A 39 -10.41 0.38 -2.84
CA LEU A 39 -11.64 1.11 -2.59
C LEU A 39 -11.39 2.61 -2.76
N HIS A 40 -12.24 3.27 -3.55
CA HIS A 40 -12.13 4.69 -3.86
C HIS A 40 -13.33 5.46 -3.30
N ARG A 41 -13.09 6.50 -2.50
CA ARG A 41 -14.13 7.47 -2.11
C ARG A 41 -13.86 8.83 -2.74
N ARG A 42 -14.86 9.35 -3.48
CA ARG A 42 -14.92 10.72 -4.04
C ARG A 42 -13.55 11.24 -4.51
N GLN A 43 -12.93 10.50 -5.43
CA GLN A 43 -11.66 10.83 -6.10
C GLN A 43 -10.42 11.04 -5.20
N GLN A 44 -10.53 10.97 -3.87
CA GLN A 44 -9.46 11.43 -2.98
C GLN A 44 -8.95 10.38 -2.00
N GLN A 45 -9.76 9.44 -1.54
CA GLN A 45 -9.33 8.42 -0.59
C GLN A 45 -9.26 7.05 -1.28
N LYS A 46 -8.05 6.50 -1.36
CA LYS A 46 -7.78 5.15 -1.85
C LYS A 46 -7.42 4.29 -0.64
N VAL A 47 -8.22 3.27 -0.36
CA VAL A 47 -7.92 2.25 0.66
C VAL A 47 -7.63 0.95 -0.07
N ALA A 48 -6.53 0.28 0.28
CA ALA A 48 -6.23 -1.06 -0.21
C ALA A 48 -6.67 -2.10 0.82
N VAL A 49 -7.37 -3.13 0.37
CA VAL A 49 -7.74 -4.31 1.16
C VAL A 49 -6.95 -5.49 0.59
N MET A 50 -6.23 -6.22 1.44
CA MET A 50 -5.37 -7.33 1.06
C MET A 50 -5.21 -8.30 2.25
N PRO A 51 -4.76 -9.55 2.02
CA PRO A 51 -4.38 -10.46 3.10
C PRO A 51 -3.39 -9.83 4.06
N ALA A 52 -3.49 -10.19 5.34
CA ALA A 52 -2.55 -9.72 6.34
C ALA A 52 -1.13 -10.19 6.01
N GLU A 53 -0.97 -11.45 5.61
CA GLU A 53 0.32 -12.06 5.26
C GLU A 53 0.98 -11.28 4.12
N LEU A 54 0.21 -10.98 3.06
CA LEU A 54 0.71 -10.21 1.92
C LEU A 54 1.14 -8.79 2.32
N ALA A 55 0.42 -8.14 3.25
CA ALA A 55 0.80 -6.83 3.76
C ALA A 55 2.12 -6.88 4.54
N HIS A 56 2.32 -7.92 5.38
CA HIS A 56 3.55 -8.10 6.13
C HIS A 56 4.75 -8.39 5.21
N GLU A 57 4.58 -9.27 4.23
CA GLU A 57 5.61 -9.58 3.24
C GLU A 57 5.98 -8.35 2.40
N ALA A 58 4.99 -7.55 1.99
CA ALA A 58 5.23 -6.32 1.25
C ALA A 58 6.00 -5.29 2.08
N LEU A 59 5.70 -5.18 3.38
CA LEU A 59 6.44 -4.30 4.29
C LEU A 59 7.89 -4.76 4.48
N ALA A 60 8.10 -6.06 4.75
CA ALA A 60 9.44 -6.63 4.90
C ALA A 60 10.28 -6.42 3.63
N ALA A 61 9.70 -6.62 2.45
CA ALA A 61 10.39 -6.39 1.18
C ALA A 61 10.77 -4.91 0.97
N LEU A 62 9.96 -3.96 1.46
CA LEU A 62 10.28 -2.54 1.41
C LEU A 62 11.41 -2.17 2.38
N GLU A 63 11.42 -2.77 3.57
CA GLU A 63 12.50 -2.61 4.55
C GLU A 63 13.82 -3.16 4.00
N ASP A 64 13.81 -4.37 3.46
CA ASP A 64 14.98 -4.98 2.81
C ASP A 64 15.51 -4.11 1.66
N ALA A 65 14.61 -3.58 0.81
CA ALA A 65 15.00 -2.71 -0.29
C ALA A 65 15.64 -1.39 0.21
N ASN A 66 15.14 -0.85 1.32
CA ASN A 66 15.70 0.34 1.95
C ASN A 66 17.08 0.07 2.56
N ASP A 67 17.28 -1.10 3.18
CA ASP A 67 18.57 -1.53 3.71
C ASP A 67 19.60 -1.68 2.59
N VAL A 68 19.21 -2.34 1.49
CA VAL A 68 20.06 -2.46 0.29
C VAL A 68 20.42 -1.09 -0.29
N ALA A 69 19.46 -0.17 -0.37
CA ALA A 69 19.71 1.19 -0.85
C ALA A 69 20.69 1.94 0.07
N THR A 70 20.56 1.76 1.38
CA THR A 70 21.45 2.36 2.38
C THR A 70 22.87 1.80 2.27
N MET A 71 23.01 0.47 2.12
CA MET A 71 24.30 -0.17 1.90
C MET A 71 24.95 0.28 0.60
N ALA A 72 24.18 0.40 -0.48
CA ALA A 72 24.67 0.88 -1.77
C ALA A 72 25.16 2.34 -1.71
N ALA A 73 24.47 3.19 -0.93
CA ALA A 73 24.94 4.55 -0.68
C ALA A 73 26.24 4.58 0.14
N ALA A 74 26.38 3.66 1.11
CA ALA A 74 27.58 3.54 1.95
C ALA A 74 28.79 2.95 1.21
N ASP A 75 28.61 2.25 0.09
CA ASP A 75 29.72 1.68 -0.70
C ASP A 75 30.61 2.77 -1.36
N GLY A 76 30.15 4.02 -1.37
CA GLY A 76 30.95 5.20 -1.77
C GLY A 76 31.77 5.84 -0.65
N GLU A 77 31.54 5.45 0.61
CA GLU A 77 32.24 6.00 1.77
C GLU A 77 33.57 5.26 2.03
N PRO A 78 34.64 5.96 2.47
CA PRO A 78 35.90 5.32 2.82
C PRO A 78 35.69 4.31 3.97
N ARG A 79 35.96 3.03 3.69
CA ARG A 79 35.90 1.98 4.73
C ARG A 79 36.97 2.24 5.78
N ARG A 80 36.54 2.35 7.05
CA ARG A 80 37.45 2.50 8.19
C ARG A 80 37.96 1.13 8.66
N PRO A 81 39.22 1.00 9.08
CA PRO A 81 39.72 -0.20 9.73
C PRO A 81 38.91 -0.52 10.98
N PHE A 82 38.65 -1.81 11.22
CA PHE A 82 37.89 -2.27 12.39
C PHE A 82 38.51 -1.78 13.71
N GLU A 83 39.84 -1.75 13.81
CA GLU A 83 40.58 -1.31 14.99
C GLU A 83 40.28 0.15 15.37
N ASP A 84 40.06 1.03 14.38
CA ASP A 84 39.72 2.43 14.61
C ASP A 84 38.29 2.58 15.12
N VAL A 85 37.38 1.75 14.62
CA VAL A 85 35.97 1.73 15.03
C VAL A 85 35.84 1.12 16.44
N ALA A 86 36.54 0.01 16.71
CA ALA A 86 36.55 -0.66 18.01
C ALA A 86 37.06 0.26 19.12
N ARG A 87 38.16 0.98 18.85
CA ARG A 87 38.70 2.00 19.76
C ARG A 87 37.74 3.17 20.03
N GLU A 88 36.97 3.61 19.03
CA GLU A 88 35.97 4.67 19.18
C GLU A 88 34.75 4.20 19.98
N LEU A 89 34.29 2.97 19.74
CA LEU A 89 33.13 2.37 20.40
C LEU A 89 33.45 1.77 21.79
N GLY A 90 34.74 1.64 22.13
CA GLY A 90 35.20 1.07 23.40
C GLY A 90 35.02 -0.44 23.50
N VAL A 91 35.12 -1.15 22.37
CA VAL A 91 34.97 -2.61 22.25
C VAL A 91 36.30 -3.27 21.93
#